data_AF-A0A7D5S1H7-F1
#
_entry.id   AF-A0A7D5S1H7-F1
#
_cell.length_a   1.000
_cell.length_b   1.000
_cell.length_c   1.000
_cell.angle_alpha   90.00
_cell.angle_beta   90.00
_cell.angle_gamma   90.00
#
_symmetry.space_group_name_H-M   'P 1'
#
loop_
_entity.id
_entity.type
_entity.pdbx_description
1 polymer ?
#
loop_
_entity_poly.entity_id
_entity_poly.type
_entity_poly.pdbx_seq_one_letter_code
_entity_poly.pdbx_strand_id
1 'polypeptide(L)'
;MDGGKRFSPELVAAQWSKENKPGVCHETIYKFIWHCKHTNQRINKPYKKLYTKLKHGKRRRKRGNYKDSRGIIPNRVSIENRPKIVENRSRFGDIEADIIVGQITNLHY
;
A
#
# COMPACT_ATOMS: atom_id res chain seq x y z
N MET A 1 -21.72 -9.48 4.82
CA MET A 1 -21.26 -8.19 4.30
C MET A 1 -21.28 -7.21 5.46
N ASP A 2 -20.12 -6.81 5.96
CA ASP A 2 -20.01 -5.56 6.71
C ASP A 2 -18.60 -5.02 6.44
N GLY A 3 -18.53 -4.04 5.55
CA GLY A 3 -17.29 -3.36 5.16
C GLY A 3 -16.81 -2.45 6.28
N GLY A 4 -16.70 -2.98 7.50
CA GLY A 4 -16.53 -2.22 8.73
C GLY A 4 -15.39 -1.22 8.61
N LYS A 5 -15.68 0.03 8.99
CA LYS A 5 -14.77 1.17 8.94
C LYS A 5 -13.43 0.80 9.57
N ARG A 6 -12.35 0.98 8.80
CA ARG A 6 -10.98 0.71 9.24
C ARG A 6 -10.30 2.02 9.57
N PHE A 7 -9.55 2.03 10.67
CA PHE A 7 -8.84 3.21 11.12
C PHE A 7 -7.33 3.01 11.00
N SER A 8 -6.63 4.11 10.74
CA SER A 8 -5.19 4.20 10.89
C SER A 8 -4.90 4.77 12.27
N PRO A 9 -3.91 4.29 13.03
CA PRO A 9 -3.55 4.87 14.33
C PRO A 9 -3.25 6.37 14.26
N GLU A 10 -2.70 6.83 13.14
CA GLU A 10 -2.48 8.24 12.80
C GLU A 10 -3.79 9.02 12.76
N LEU A 11 -4.84 8.46 12.13
CA LEU A 11 -6.17 9.06 12.08
C LEU A 11 -6.83 9.08 13.45
N VAL A 12 -6.64 8.04 14.28
CA VAL A 12 -7.18 8.00 15.64
C VAL A 12 -6.55 9.09 16.51
N ALA A 13 -5.22 9.20 16.49
CA ALA A 13 -4.52 10.23 17.25
C ALA A 13 -4.88 11.65 16.76
N ALA A 14 -4.97 11.85 15.45
CA ALA A 14 -5.40 13.12 14.87
C ALA A 14 -6.84 13.48 15.27
N GLN A 15 -7.74 12.50 15.30
CA GLN A 15 -9.13 12.70 15.72
C GLN A 15 -9.22 13.10 17.20
N TRP A 16 -8.46 12.45 18.09
CA TRP A 16 -8.41 12.83 19.50
C TRP A 16 -7.91 14.25 19.71
N SER A 17 -6.85 14.64 18.99
CA SER A 17 -6.34 16.01 19.01
C SER A 17 -7.42 17.01 18.56
N LYS A 18 -8.12 16.72 17.47
CA LYS A 18 -9.22 17.56 16.96
C LYS A 18 -10.38 17.69 17.95
N GLU A 19 -10.69 16.62 18.68
CA GLU A 19 -11.78 16.59 19.67
C GLU A 19 -11.35 17.08 21.06
N ASN A 20 -10.11 17.57 21.23
CA ASN A 20 -9.51 17.93 22.53
C ASN A 20 -9.63 16.80 23.58
N LYS A 21 -9.59 15.54 23.13
CA LYS A 21 -9.61 14.37 24.01
C LYS A 21 -8.18 14.01 24.41
N PRO A 22 -7.91 13.77 25.70
CA PRO A 22 -6.63 13.24 26.12
C PRO A 22 -6.43 11.87 25.45
N GLY A 23 -5.29 11.71 24.80
CA GLY A 23 -4.97 10.54 24.00
C GLY A 23 -3.48 10.28 23.97
N VAL A 24 -3.09 9.16 23.36
CA VAL A 24 -1.69 8.78 23.16
C VAL A 24 -1.27 9.03 21.71
N CYS A 25 0.05 9.09 21.48
CA CYS A 25 0.56 9.19 20.12
C CYS A 25 0.24 7.92 19.31
N HIS A 26 0.21 8.06 17.99
CA HIS A 26 -0.10 6.97 17.06
C HIS A 26 0.85 5.77 17.20
N GLU A 27 2.12 6.01 17.54
CA GLU A 27 3.11 4.96 17.76
C GLU A 27 2.77 4.08 18.98
N THR A 28 2.30 4.68 20.07
CA THR A 28 1.85 3.93 21.26
C THR A 28 0.67 3.03 20.92
N ILE A 29 -0.29 3.54 20.13
CA ILE A 29 -1.43 2.73 19.64
C ILE A 29 -0.91 1.55 18.79
N TYR A 30 0.03 1.79 17.89
CA TYR A 30 0.64 0.73 17.07
C TYR A 30 1.33 -0.33 17.93
N LYS A 31 2.20 0.08 18.85
CA LYS A 31 2.94 -0.82 19.74
C LYS A 31 1.99 -1.67 20.57
N PHE A 32 0.92 -1.08 21.11
CA PHE A 32 -0.10 -1.80 21.85
C PHE A 32 -0.80 -2.87 21.00
N ILE A 33 -1.29 -2.50 19.81
CA ILE A 33 -1.98 -3.45 18.91
C ILE A 33 -1.07 -4.62 18.52
N TRP A 34 0.19 -4.33 18.20
CA TRP A 34 1.18 -5.37 17.88
C TRP A 34 1.52 -6.24 19.08
N HIS A 35 1.65 -5.66 20.27
CA HIS A 35 1.85 -6.41 21.50
C HIS A 35 0.69 -7.38 21.76
N CYS A 36 -0.57 -6.93 21.66
CA CYS A 36 -1.74 -7.79 21.81
C CYS A 36 -1.77 -8.89 20.73
N LYS A 37 -1.38 -8.57 19.49
CA LYS A 37 -1.33 -9.54 18.39
C LYS A 37 -0.31 -10.65 18.64
N HIS A 38 0.87 -10.33 19.17
CA HIS A 38 1.94 -11.32 19.39
C HIS A 38 1.82 -12.06 20.73
N THR A 39 1.31 -11.41 21.77
CA THR A 39 1.17 -12.02 23.09
C THR A 39 -0.18 -12.73 23.26
N ASN A 40 -0.19 -13.86 23.98
CA ASN A 40 -1.42 -14.62 24.27
C ASN A 40 -1.89 -14.45 25.72
N GLN A 41 -1.56 -13.32 26.35
CA GLN A 41 -1.96 -13.04 27.72
C GLN A 41 -3.49 -12.94 27.83
N ARG A 42 -4.06 -13.50 28.90
CA ARG A 42 -5.51 -13.46 29.15
C ARG A 42 -6.08 -12.04 29.14
N ILE A 43 -5.33 -11.08 29.71
CA ILE A 43 -5.72 -9.66 29.75
C ILE A 43 -5.84 -9.03 28.36
N ASN A 44 -5.04 -9.50 27.38
CA ASN A 44 -5.01 -8.98 26.02
C ASN A 44 -5.96 -9.71 25.06
N LYS A 45 -6.63 -10.78 25.53
CA LYS A 45 -7.60 -11.56 24.75
C LYS A 45 -8.68 -10.72 24.06
N PRO A 46 -9.32 -9.71 24.69
CA PRO A 46 -10.31 -8.87 24.00
C PRO A 46 -9.71 -8.06 22.84
N TYR A 47 -8.44 -7.65 22.95
CA TYR A 47 -7.76 -6.79 21.98
C TYR A 47 -7.02 -7.56 20.87
N LYS A 48 -6.97 -8.89 20.96
CA LYS A 48 -6.19 -9.77 20.07
C LYS A 48 -6.48 -9.58 18.59
N LYS A 49 -7.72 -9.22 18.23
CA LYS A 49 -8.17 -9.05 16.84
C LYS A 49 -8.11 -7.59 16.34
N LEU A 50 -7.67 -6.61 17.15
CA LEU A 50 -7.63 -5.20 16.75
C LEU A 50 -6.83 -4.95 15.47
N TYR A 51 -5.74 -5.70 15.26
CA TYR A 51 -4.90 -5.55 14.05
C TYR A 51 -5.68 -5.77 12.73
N THR A 52 -6.80 -6.53 12.77
CA THR A 52 -7.64 -6.77 11.59
C THR A 52 -8.45 -5.54 11.16
N LYS A 53 -8.64 -4.58 12.07
CA LYS A 53 -9.36 -3.32 11.84
C LYS A 53 -8.45 -2.20 11.34
N LEU A 54 -7.15 -2.45 11.24
CA LEU A 54 -6.19 -1.48 10.67
C LEU A 54 -6.36 -1.37 9.15
N LYS A 55 -6.27 -0.14 8.65
CA LYS A 55 -6.32 0.15 7.20
C LYS A 55 -5.25 -0.62 6.43
N HIS A 56 -4.05 -0.74 7.00
CA HIS A 56 -2.87 -1.37 6.39
C HIS A 56 -2.71 -2.86 6.73
N GLY A 57 -3.66 -3.48 7.46
CA GLY A 57 -3.58 -4.89 7.86
C GLY A 57 -3.91 -5.91 6.77
N LYS A 58 -4.13 -5.47 5.52
CA LYS A 58 -4.43 -6.39 4.40
C LYS A 58 -3.18 -7.19 4.04
N ARG A 59 -3.34 -8.49 3.87
CA ARG A 59 -2.29 -9.36 3.36
C ARG A 59 -1.88 -8.87 1.96
N ARG A 60 -0.60 -8.56 1.76
CA ARG A 60 -0.05 -8.32 0.42
C ARG A 60 -0.20 -9.59 -0.41
N ARG A 61 -0.56 -9.45 -1.68
CA ARG A 61 -0.62 -10.57 -2.63
C ARG A 61 0.73 -11.29 -2.61
N LYS A 62 0.73 -12.63 -2.59
CA LYS A 62 1.97 -13.41 -2.78
C LYS A 62 2.56 -13.05 -4.15
N ARG A 63 3.88 -13.13 -4.30
CA ARG A 63 4.54 -12.99 -5.61
C ARG A 63 4.27 -14.26 -6.42
N GLY A 64 3.91 -14.13 -7.70
CA GLY A 64 3.61 -15.23 -8.61
C GLY A 64 3.38 -14.72 -10.03
N ASN A 65 3.32 -15.63 -11.01
CA ASN A 65 3.06 -15.31 -12.43
C ASN A 65 1.59 -14.98 -12.65
N TYR A 66 1.16 -13.87 -12.07
CA TYR A 66 -0.17 -13.36 -12.27
C TYR A 66 -0.15 -12.48 -13.52
N LYS A 67 -1.06 -12.73 -14.46
CA LYS A 67 -1.39 -11.78 -15.51
C LYS A 67 -1.97 -10.55 -14.81
N ASP A 68 -1.16 -9.50 -14.68
CA ASP A 68 -1.61 -8.27 -14.05
C ASP A 68 -2.56 -7.57 -15.02
N SER A 69 -3.82 -7.41 -14.62
CA SER A 69 -4.84 -6.74 -15.42
C SER A 69 -4.77 -5.22 -15.27
N ARG A 70 -3.75 -4.66 -14.61
CA ARG A 70 -3.51 -3.20 -14.52
C ARG A 70 -3.41 -2.50 -15.88
N GLY A 71 -3.43 -3.26 -16.97
CA GLY A 71 -3.59 -2.76 -18.32
C GLY A 71 -2.32 -2.07 -18.80
N ILE A 72 -2.26 -1.89 -20.11
CA ILE A 72 -1.27 -1.00 -20.73
C ILE A 72 -1.84 0.42 -20.64
N ILE A 73 -1.00 1.42 -20.31
CA ILE A 73 -1.41 2.82 -20.34
C ILE A 73 -1.96 3.13 -21.74
N PRO A 74 -3.24 3.55 -21.87
CA PRO A 74 -3.80 3.87 -23.17
C PRO A 74 -3.00 5.01 -23.81
N ASN A 75 -2.74 4.90 -25.11
CA ASN A 75 -1.93 5.86 -25.86
C ASN A 75 -0.48 6.01 -25.36
N ARG A 76 0.12 4.96 -24.76
CA ARG A 76 1.55 4.98 -24.49
C ARG A 76 2.34 5.17 -25.78
N VAL A 77 3.32 6.07 -25.75
CA VAL A 77 4.25 6.27 -26.86
C VAL A 77 5.50 5.43 -26.57
N SER A 78 6.00 4.71 -27.59
CA SER A 78 7.28 3.99 -27.47
C SER A 78 8.40 4.98 -27.15
N ILE A 79 9.41 4.56 -26.38
CA ILE A 79 10.59 5.39 -26.10
C ILE A 79 11.31 5.81 -27.38
N GLU A 80 11.23 4.98 -28.43
CA GLU A 80 11.79 5.28 -29.75
C GLU A 80 11.11 6.47 -30.44
N ASN A 81 9.84 6.72 -30.12
CA ASN A 81 9.04 7.80 -30.71
C ASN A 81 9.05 9.07 -29.85
N ARG A 82 9.94 9.17 -28.85
CA ARG A 82 9.99 10.34 -27.97
C ARG A 82 10.47 11.59 -28.71
N PRO A 83 9.94 12.78 -28.38
CA PRO A 83 10.45 14.03 -28.95
C PRO A 83 11.89 14.31 -28.50
N LYS A 84 12.71 14.87 -29.39
CA LYS A 84 14.13 15.20 -29.09
C LYS A 84 14.34 16.10 -27.87
N ILE A 85 13.35 16.94 -27.54
CA ILE A 85 13.42 17.82 -26.36
C ILE A 85 13.52 17.05 -25.05
N VAL A 86 13.02 15.80 -25.00
CA VAL A 86 13.08 14.93 -23.81
C VAL A 86 14.52 14.56 -23.47
N GLU A 87 15.39 14.41 -24.48
CA GLU A 87 16.83 14.16 -24.28
C GLU A 87 17.50 15.26 -23.47
N ASN A 88 17.08 16.50 -23.72
CA ASN A 88 17.67 17.68 -23.08
C ASN A 88 17.25 17.84 -21.61
N ARG A 89 16.26 17.06 -21.13
CA ARG A 89 15.72 17.11 -19.76
C ARG A 89 15.40 18.53 -19.27
N SER A 90 15.05 19.44 -20.18
CA SER A 90 14.89 20.86 -19.91
C SER A 90 13.48 21.23 -19.43
N ARG A 91 12.50 20.33 -19.62
CA ARG A 91 11.09 20.53 -19.27
C ARG A 91 10.68 19.61 -18.12
N PHE A 92 9.85 20.14 -17.22
CA PHE A 92 9.18 19.34 -16.19
C PHE A 92 7.96 18.59 -16.77
N GLY A 93 7.83 17.31 -16.44
CA GLY A 93 6.66 16.48 -16.79
C GLY A 93 6.96 15.30 -17.73
N ASP A 94 8.16 15.22 -18.30
CA ASP A 94 8.61 14.06 -19.08
C ASP A 94 9.17 13.00 -18.13
N ILE A 95 8.30 12.08 -17.69
CA ILE A 95 8.66 11.00 -16.75
C ILE A 95 8.65 9.66 -17.51
N GLU A 96 9.82 9.08 -17.71
CA GLU A 96 10.00 7.76 -18.30
C GLU A 96 10.35 6.74 -17.20
N ALA A 97 9.81 5.52 -17.31
CA ALA A 97 10.13 4.42 -16.40
C ALA A 97 10.57 3.21 -17.22
N ASP A 98 11.82 2.80 -17.07
CA ASP A 98 12.36 1.63 -17.77
C ASP A 98 11.77 0.35 -17.16
N ILE A 99 11.13 -0.46 -18.01
CA ILE A 99 10.63 -1.78 -17.62
C ILE A 99 11.36 -2.81 -18.47
N ILE A 100 12.19 -3.63 -17.83
CA ILE A 100 12.77 -4.81 -18.46
C ILE A 100 11.65 -5.84 -18.62
N VAL A 101 11.21 -6.05 -19.86
CA VAL A 101 10.27 -7.13 -20.21
C VAL A 101 11.08 -8.40 -20.44
N GLY A 102 10.93 -9.39 -19.55
CA GLY A 102 11.54 -10.69 -19.73
C GLY A 102 10.97 -11.42 -20.95
N GLN A 103 11.81 -12.18 -21.65
CA GLN A 103 11.41 -12.98 -22.81
C GLN A 103 10.38 -14.04 -22.38
N ILE A 104 9.15 -13.95 -22.89
CA ILE A 104 8.13 -14.99 -22.72
C ILE A 104 8.36 -16.00 -23.85
N THR A 105 8.89 -17.17 -23.53
CA THR A 105 8.97 -18.27 -24.50
C THR A 105 7.55 -18.84 -24.67
N ASN A 106 6.96 -18.61 -25.84
CA ASN A 106 5.73 -19.30 -26.23
C ASN A 106 6.09 -20.74 -26.61
N LEU A 107 5.97 -21.67 -25.66
CA LEU A 107 5.87 -23.09 -26.00
C LEU A 107 4.47 -23.33 -26.57
N HIS A 108 4.36 -23.31 -27.89
CA HIS A 108 3.27 -23.94 -28.62
C HIS A 108 3.69 -25.39 -28.92
N TYR A 109 2.87 -26.36 -28.47
CA TYR A 109 2.81 -27.71 -29.04
C TYR A 109 1.56 -27.79 -29.92
#